data_AF-A0A6B2C7H9-F1
#
_entry.id   AF-A0A6B2C7H9-F1
#
_cell.length_a   1.000
_cell.length_b   1.000
_cell.length_c   1.000
_cell.angle_alpha   90.00
_cell.angle_beta   90.00
_cell.angle_gamma   90.00
#
_symmetry.space_group_name_H-M   'P 1'
#
loop_
_entity.id
_entity.type
_entity.pdbx_description
1 polymer ?
#
loop_
_entity_poly.entity_id
_entity_poly.type
_entity_poly.pdbx_seq_one_letter_code
_entity_poly.pdbx_strand_id
1 'polypeptide(L)'
;MSSEEDPVQLVREALYNSLRKRCRDINSYIKITGQREIKISLYALYLSYRSSESYPRLSDALNEAIKRGIDPFKEFGFEMIIEDEEEYIKTSSENIQKLCQKIIEER
;
A
#
# COMPACT_ATOMS: atom_id res chain seq x y z
N MET A 1 -13.82 18.79 18.45
CA MET A 1 -12.70 17.90 18.80
C MET A 1 -12.24 17.26 17.51
N SER A 2 -11.18 17.79 16.89
CA SER A 2 -10.57 17.13 15.74
C SER A 2 -10.02 15.80 16.25
N SER A 3 -10.60 14.69 15.80
CA SER A 3 -9.89 13.41 15.86
C SER A 3 -8.57 13.64 15.15
N GLU A 4 -7.47 13.63 15.89
CA GLU A 4 -6.13 13.79 15.32
C GLU A 4 -5.98 12.74 14.22
N GLU A 5 -5.80 13.18 12.99
CA GLU A 5 -5.73 12.27 11.84
C GLU A 5 -4.47 11.40 12.00
N ASP A 6 -4.62 10.08 11.98
CA ASP A 6 -3.47 9.18 12.12
C ASP A 6 -2.79 8.99 10.75
N PRO A 7 -1.56 9.52 10.55
CA PRO A 7 -0.84 9.40 9.28
C PRO A 7 -0.59 7.94 8.88
N VAL A 8 -0.41 7.04 9.86
CA VAL A 8 -0.22 5.62 9.59
C VAL A 8 -1.49 5.05 8.98
N GLN A 9 -2.64 5.33 9.58
CA GLN A 9 -3.93 4.87 9.10
C GLN A 9 -4.25 5.40 7.71
N LEU A 10 -3.95 6.66 7.42
CA LEU A 10 -4.16 7.26 6.09
C LEU A 10 -3.35 6.53 4.98
N VAL A 11 -2.09 6.18 5.25
CA VAL A 11 -1.26 5.42 4.30
C VAL A 11 -1.81 4.01 4.10
N ARG A 12 -2.24 3.35 5.18
CA ARG A 12 -2.81 1.98 5.12
C ARG A 12 -4.12 1.95 4.36
N GLU A 13 -4.97 2.95 4.55
CA GLU A 13 -6.20 3.10 3.77
C GLU A 13 -5.91 3.31 2.28
N ALA A 14 -4.89 4.10 1.94
CA ALA A 14 -4.47 4.28 0.54
C ALA A 14 -3.98 2.96 -0.08
N LEU A 15 -3.20 2.18 0.66
CA LEU A 15 -2.79 0.82 0.26
C LEU A 15 -4.01 -0.07 0.02
N TYR A 16 -4.89 -0.19 1.02
CA TYR A 16 -6.08 -1.02 0.95
C TYR A 16 -6.97 -0.65 -0.23
N ASN A 17 -7.22 0.65 -0.43
CA ASN A 17 -8.02 1.17 -1.55
C ASN A 17 -7.37 0.87 -2.91
N SER A 18 -6.04 0.98 -3.00
CA SER A 18 -5.29 0.64 -4.22
C SER A 18 -5.43 -0.86 -4.54
N LEU A 19 -5.27 -1.73 -3.54
CA LEU A 19 -5.40 -3.18 -3.69
C LEU A 19 -6.83 -3.57 -4.05
N ARG A 20 -7.85 -2.99 -3.42
CA ARG A 20 -9.28 -3.28 -3.72
C ARG A 20 -9.64 -3.03 -5.18
N LYS A 21 -8.99 -2.07 -5.85
CA LYS A 21 -9.18 -1.79 -7.28
C LYS A 21 -8.43 -2.77 -8.18
N ARG A 22 -7.30 -3.33 -7.73
CA ARG A 22 -6.32 -4.04 -8.59
C ARG A 22 -6.16 -5.53 -8.29
N CYS A 23 -6.73 -6.03 -7.21
CA CYS A 23 -6.49 -7.40 -6.73
C CYS A 23 -6.83 -8.50 -7.76
N ARG A 24 -7.90 -8.32 -8.55
CA ARG A 24 -8.25 -9.26 -9.62
C ARG A 24 -7.17 -9.32 -10.70
N ASP A 25 -6.64 -8.17 -11.09
CA ASP A 25 -5.60 -8.05 -12.11
C ASP A 25 -4.27 -8.60 -11.59
N ILE A 26 -3.89 -8.22 -10.36
CA ILE A 26 -2.67 -8.72 -9.69
C ILE A 26 -2.69 -10.26 -9.65
N ASN A 27 -3.78 -10.86 -9.17
CA ASN A 27 -3.91 -12.32 -9.10
C ASN A 27 -3.86 -12.97 -10.49
N SER A 28 -4.48 -12.36 -11.49
CA SER A 28 -4.44 -12.83 -12.88
C SER A 28 -3.02 -12.78 -13.45
N TYR A 29 -2.29 -11.68 -13.25
CA TYR A 29 -0.91 -11.53 -13.70
C TYR A 29 0.02 -12.52 -13.02
N ILE A 30 -0.12 -12.76 -11.70
CA ILE A 30 0.64 -13.79 -10.99
C ILE A 30 0.41 -15.16 -11.61
N LYS A 31 -0.85 -15.51 -11.89
CA LYS A 31 -1.20 -16.80 -12.49
C LYS A 31 -0.61 -16.97 -13.89
N ILE A 32 -0.59 -15.92 -14.69
CA ILE A 32 -0.08 -15.95 -16.07
C ILE A 32 1.45 -16.00 -16.11
N THR A 33 2.11 -15.21 -15.27
CA THR A 33 3.58 -15.01 -15.34
C THR A 33 4.36 -15.98 -14.46
N GLY A 34 3.73 -16.54 -13.41
CA GLY A 34 4.42 -17.35 -12.41
C GLY A 34 5.41 -16.54 -11.54
N GLN A 35 5.31 -15.22 -11.55
CA GLN A 35 6.20 -14.36 -10.76
C GLN A 35 6.08 -14.67 -9.26
N ARG A 36 7.23 -14.68 -8.57
CA ARG A 36 7.31 -14.99 -7.13
C ARG A 36 7.23 -13.75 -6.24
N GLU A 37 7.52 -12.59 -6.81
CA GLU A 37 7.56 -11.31 -6.13
C GLU A 37 6.79 -10.28 -6.93
N ILE A 38 6.19 -9.33 -6.22
CA ILE A 38 5.44 -8.21 -6.78
C ILE A 38 6.05 -6.92 -6.24
N LYS A 39 6.22 -5.95 -7.14
CA LYS A 39 6.53 -4.56 -6.80
C LYS A 39 5.32 -3.70 -7.14
N ILE A 40 4.93 -2.83 -6.22
CA ILE A 40 3.89 -1.83 -6.43
C ILE A 40 4.57 -0.47 -6.25
N SER A 41 4.62 0.33 -7.31
CA SER A 41 5.14 1.70 -7.21
C SER A 41 4.33 2.47 -6.16
N LEU A 42 5.02 3.21 -5.28
CA LEU A 42 4.35 4.10 -4.32
C LEU A 42 3.48 5.13 -5.04
N TYR A 43 3.81 5.49 -6.28
CA TYR A 43 2.96 6.34 -7.13
C TYR A 43 1.51 5.83 -7.24
N ALA A 44 1.32 4.50 -7.32
CA ALA A 44 -0.01 3.90 -7.40
C ALA A 44 -0.86 4.14 -6.13
N LEU A 45 -0.23 4.44 -5.00
CA LEU A 45 -0.93 4.77 -3.76
C LEU A 45 -1.44 6.20 -3.76
N TYR A 46 -0.76 7.14 -4.43
CA TYR A 46 -1.22 8.53 -4.53
C TYR A 46 -2.62 8.64 -5.16
N LEU A 47 -2.91 7.79 -6.16
CA LEU A 47 -4.23 7.73 -6.82
C LEU A 47 -5.35 7.18 -5.91
N SER A 48 -5.00 6.59 -4.78
CA SER A 48 -5.95 6.00 -3.82
C SER A 48 -5.88 6.67 -2.45
N TYR A 49 -5.04 7.70 -2.29
CA TYR A 49 -4.91 8.47 -1.06
C TYR A 49 -6.05 9.48 -0.93
N ARG A 50 -6.62 9.55 0.27
CA ARG A 50 -7.60 10.57 0.64
C ARG A 50 -6.87 11.69 1.36
N SER A 51 -6.85 12.87 0.74
CA SER A 51 -6.29 14.07 1.37
C SER A 51 -7.01 14.40 2.67
N SER A 52 -6.22 14.84 3.64
CA SER A 52 -6.62 15.19 4.99
C SER A 52 -6.18 16.64 5.27
N GLU A 53 -6.76 17.30 6.28
CA GLU A 53 -6.36 18.68 6.61
C GLU A 53 -4.90 18.75 7.10
N SER A 54 -4.50 17.77 7.90
CA SER A 54 -3.15 17.69 8.50
C SER A 54 -2.12 17.11 7.53
N TYR A 55 -2.55 16.26 6.59
CA TYR A 55 -1.70 15.55 5.63
C TYR A 55 -2.32 15.62 4.22
N PRO A 56 -2.15 16.73 3.49
CA PRO A 56 -2.76 16.92 2.18
C PRO A 56 -2.27 15.92 1.13
N ARG A 57 -1.02 15.44 1.24
CA ARG A 57 -0.40 14.47 0.31
C ARG A 57 -0.03 13.18 1.03
N LEU A 58 0.01 12.07 0.27
CA LEU A 58 0.50 10.78 0.77
C LEU A 58 1.91 10.91 1.36
N SER A 59 2.80 11.66 0.70
CA SER A 59 4.16 11.90 1.19
C SER A 59 4.18 12.56 2.57
N ASP A 60 3.22 13.44 2.87
CA ASP A 60 3.16 14.13 4.17
C ASP A 60 2.83 13.13 5.28
N ALA A 61 1.82 12.27 5.06
CA ALA A 61 1.46 11.21 6.00
C ALA A 61 2.56 10.14 6.12
N LEU A 62 3.15 9.70 5.00
CA LEU A 62 4.20 8.69 5.00
C LEU A 62 5.45 9.18 5.74
N ASN A 63 5.90 10.41 5.48
CA ASN A 63 7.04 10.98 6.16
C ASN A 63 6.80 11.10 7.67
N GLU A 64 5.59 11.48 8.09
CA GLU A 64 5.24 11.57 9.50
C GLU A 64 5.20 10.19 10.17
N ALA A 65 4.64 9.17 9.52
CA ALA A 65 4.68 7.79 10.02
C ALA A 65 6.13 7.29 10.22
N ILE A 66 7.00 7.54 9.24
CA ILE A 66 8.43 7.18 9.31
C ILE A 66 9.13 7.94 10.43
N LYS A 67 8.85 9.25 10.62
CA LYS A 67 9.39 10.04 11.76
C LYS A 67 8.99 9.46 13.11
N ARG A 68 7.79 8.88 13.21
CA ARG A 68 7.30 8.17 14.41
C ARG A 68 7.91 6.77 14.56
N GLY A 69 8.75 6.33 13.63
CA GLY A 69 9.37 5.00 13.62
C GLY A 69 8.41 3.88 13.22
N ILE A 70 7.29 4.21 12.58
CA ILE A 70 6.26 3.25 12.18
C ILE A 70 6.31 3.09 10.66
N ASP A 71 6.58 1.86 10.20
CA ASP A 71 6.43 1.48 8.79
C ASP A 71 4.96 1.05 8.54
N PRO A 72 4.17 1.83 7.77
CA PRO A 72 2.77 1.51 7.52
C PRO A 72 2.56 0.22 6.73
N PHE A 73 3.58 -0.24 5.99
CA PHE A 73 3.50 -1.36 5.04
C PHE A 73 3.87 -2.69 5.68
N LYS A 74 4.68 -2.66 6.72
CA LYS A 74 5.24 -3.86 7.38
C LYS A 74 4.17 -4.82 7.89
N GLU A 75 3.06 -4.33 8.44
CA GLU A 75 1.99 -5.20 8.96
C GLU A 75 1.27 -6.00 7.86
N PHE A 76 1.31 -5.50 6.63
CA PHE A 76 0.78 -6.16 5.45
C PHE A 76 1.83 -7.06 4.78
N GLY A 77 3.01 -7.22 5.38
CA GLY A 77 4.09 -8.04 4.82
C GLY A 77 4.75 -7.44 3.58
N PHE A 78 4.72 -6.11 3.45
CA PHE A 78 5.45 -5.39 2.43
C PHE A 78 6.75 -4.81 2.99
N GLU A 79 7.75 -4.71 2.12
CA GLU A 79 9.01 -4.01 2.34
C GLU A 79 9.09 -2.81 1.38
N MET A 80 9.49 -1.64 1.87
CA MET A 80 9.78 -0.52 1.00
C MET A 80 11.18 -0.67 0.38
N ILE A 81 11.28 -0.51 -0.93
CA ILE A 81 12.54 -0.56 -1.67
C ILE A 81 12.67 0.65 -2.60
N ILE A 82 13.90 1.00 -2.95
CA ILE A 82 14.23 2.02 -3.95
C ILE A 82 14.98 1.34 -5.09
N GLU A 83 14.53 1.55 -6.32
CA GLU A 83 15.11 0.98 -7.54
C GLU A 83 14.96 1.98 -8.67
N ASP A 84 16.04 2.23 -9.41
CA ASP A 84 16.06 3.20 -10.53
C ASP A 84 15.48 4.58 -10.16
N GLU A 85 15.83 5.10 -8.96
CA GLU A 85 15.33 6.37 -8.39
C GLU A 85 13.82 6.40 -8.08
N GLU A 86 13.13 5.27 -8.19
CA GLU A 86 11.72 5.13 -7.87
C GLU A 86 11.49 4.30 -6.60
N GLU A 87 10.44 4.67 -5.85
CA GLU A 87 10.06 4.00 -4.61
C GLU A 87 8.95 2.98 -4.83
N TYR A 88 9.14 1.78 -4.29
CA TYR A 88 8.20 0.67 -4.40
C TYR A 88 7.92 0.06 -3.03
N ILE A 89 6.76 -0.58 -2.92
CA ILE A 89 6.52 -1.62 -1.90
C ILE A 89 6.59 -2.98 -2.57
N LYS A 90 7.36 -3.88 -1.97
CA LYS A 90 7.64 -5.22 -2.48
C LYS A 90 7.07 -6.27 -1.53
N THR A 91 6.56 -7.36 -2.10
CA THR A 91 6.06 -8.52 -1.34
C THR A 91 6.18 -9.79 -2.17
N SER A 92 6.06 -10.96 -1.54
CA SER A 92 5.86 -12.22 -2.26
C SER A 92 4.47 -12.30 -2.89
N SER A 93 4.38 -13.06 -3.98
CA SER A 93 3.11 -13.39 -4.65
C SER A 93 2.15 -14.15 -3.73
N GLU A 94 2.66 -15.01 -2.85
CA GLU A 94 1.83 -15.72 -1.88
C GLU A 94 1.16 -14.75 -0.89
N ASN A 95 1.92 -13.79 -0.36
CA ASN A 95 1.38 -12.80 0.57
C ASN A 95 0.34 -11.90 -0.11
N ILE A 96 0.61 -11.40 -1.32
CA ILE A 96 -0.34 -10.52 -2.00
C ILE A 96 -1.62 -11.26 -2.43
N GLN A 97 -1.52 -12.53 -2.79
CA GLN A 97 -2.70 -13.36 -3.08
C GLN A 97 -3.56 -13.55 -1.83
N LYS A 98 -2.94 -13.82 -0.67
CA LYS A 98 -3.65 -13.93 0.62
C LYS A 98 -4.34 -12.62 1.00
N LEU A 99 -3.65 -11.49 0.86
CA LEU A 99 -4.25 -10.16 1.10
C LEU A 99 -5.41 -9.90 0.15
N CYS A 100 -5.23 -10.15 -1.14
CA CYS A 100 -6.26 -9.94 -2.13
C CYS A 100 -7.48 -10.84 -1.93
N GLN A 101 -7.29 -12.07 -1.47
CA GLN A 101 -8.40 -12.97 -1.13
C GLN A 101 -9.26 -12.35 -0.02
N LYS A 102 -8.65 -11.91 1.08
CA LYS A 102 -9.35 -11.23 2.20
C LYS A 102 -10.14 -10.01 1.72
N ILE A 103 -9.50 -9.14 0.93
CA ILE A 103 -10.12 -7.91 0.42
C ILE A 103 -11.31 -8.20 -0.51
N ILE A 104 -11.26 -9.29 -1.27
CA ILE A 104 -12.36 -9.69 -2.16
C ILE A 104 -13.52 -10.28 -1.36
N GLU A 105 -13.25 -11.03 -0.29
CA GLU A 105 -14.27 -11.64 0.58
C GLU A 105 -14.99 -10.62 1.48
N GLU A 106 -14.34 -9.52 1.84
CA GLU A 106 -14.94 -8.39 2.57
C GLU A 106 -15.92 -7.54 1.73
N ARG A 107 -16.13 -7.90 0.46
CA ARG A 107 -16.84 -7.10 -0.55
C ARG A 107 -18.27 -7.57 -0.79
#